data_AF-A0A833Z482-F1
#
_entry.id   AF-A0A833Z482-F1
#
_cell.length_a   1.000
_cell.length_b   1.000
_cell.length_c   1.000
_cell.angle_alpha   90.00
_cell.angle_beta   90.00
_cell.angle_gamma   90.00
#
_symmetry.space_group_name_H-M   'P 1'
#
loop_
_entity.id
_entity.type
_entity.pdbx_description
1 polymer ?
#
loop_
_entity_poly.entity_id
_entity_poly.type
_entity_poly.pdbx_seq_one_letter_code
_entity_poly.pdbx_strand_id
1 'polypeptide(L)'
;MVLLAQHLARHRLREPRLLEAIAHFLVVQEGQLNSKVVQKLVLPFGRLNYFPLEQQFMPCLERILAREAGVAPLATVNILMSLCQLQCLPFRALHFVFSPGFISHISGTPHALIVRRYLSLLDTAVELELPGYRGPRLPQRLHKDIVAEGLRQLLGEERYRQDLTVPPGYCTDFLLCVSSSGAVLPVRTQDPFLPYPPRSCPQGQAASQPTTQDAAQRVVLMLRERWHFCRDSRVLLGSRALRERHLGLLGYQLLPLPFEELESQRGLPQLKSYLRQKLQALGLRWGPEGG
;
A
#
# COMPACT_ATOMS: atom_id res chain seq x y z
N MET A 1 0.48 28.59 3.87
CA MET A 1 1.07 27.36 3.28
C MET A 1 0.61 26.07 3.93
N VAL A 2 0.65 25.90 5.26
CA VAL A 2 0.22 24.65 5.92
C VAL A 2 -1.22 24.23 5.57
N LEU A 3 -2.17 25.17 5.62
CA LEU A 3 -3.58 24.88 5.29
C LEU A 3 -3.74 24.42 3.83
N LEU A 4 -2.99 25.01 2.91
CA LEU A 4 -2.96 24.60 1.50
C LEU A 4 -2.44 23.16 1.37
N ALA A 5 -1.31 22.85 1.99
CA ALA A 5 -0.73 21.50 1.98
C ALA A 5 -1.71 20.45 2.53
N GLN A 6 -2.38 20.75 3.64
CA GLN A 6 -3.40 19.88 4.23
C GLN A 6 -4.62 19.71 3.34
N HIS A 7 -5.07 20.78 2.67
CA HIS A 7 -6.19 20.73 1.74
C HIS A 7 -5.88 19.81 0.55
N LEU A 8 -4.73 20.00 -0.10
CA LEU A 8 -4.29 19.15 -1.21
C LEU A 8 -4.23 17.67 -0.80
N ALA A 9 -3.60 17.38 0.34
CA ALA A 9 -3.51 16.04 0.90
C ALA A 9 -4.90 15.44 1.18
N ARG A 10 -5.76 16.17 1.91
CA ARG A 10 -7.10 15.70 2.30
C ARG A 10 -7.96 15.37 1.09
N HIS A 11 -7.94 16.23 0.07
CA HIS A 11 -8.78 16.11 -1.12
C HIS A 11 -8.12 15.34 -2.27
N ARG A 12 -6.91 14.78 -2.05
CA ARG A 12 -6.16 14.00 -3.04
C ARG A 12 -5.84 14.80 -4.32
N LEU A 13 -5.68 16.12 -4.20
CA LEU A 13 -5.46 17.02 -5.34
C LEU A 13 -3.97 17.09 -5.68
N ARG A 14 -3.57 16.44 -6.78
CA ARG A 14 -2.18 16.40 -7.24
C ARG A 14 -1.91 17.56 -8.21
N GLU A 15 -1.95 18.78 -7.70
CA GLU A 15 -1.74 20.03 -8.45
C GLU A 15 -0.25 20.44 -8.46
N PRO A 16 0.51 20.23 -9.56
CA PRO A 16 1.96 20.41 -9.56
C PRO A 16 2.39 21.82 -9.18
N ARG A 17 1.70 22.85 -9.69
CA ARG A 17 2.05 24.26 -9.41
C ARG A 17 1.97 24.60 -7.91
N LEU A 18 0.95 24.09 -7.23
CA LEU A 18 0.78 24.32 -5.79
C LEU A 18 1.76 23.49 -4.97
N LEU A 19 2.07 22.27 -5.42
CA LEU A 19 3.07 21.41 -4.79
C LEU A 19 4.48 22.01 -4.92
N GLU A 20 4.86 22.53 -6.08
CA GLU A 20 6.12 23.25 -6.27
C GLU A 20 6.18 24.53 -5.43
N ALA A 21 5.08 25.29 -5.33
CA ALA A 21 5.04 26.46 -4.45
C ALA A 21 5.26 26.09 -2.96
N ILE A 22 4.75 24.94 -2.51
CA ILE A 22 5.00 24.41 -1.16
C ILE A 22 6.47 23.99 -1.01
N ALA A 23 7.05 23.34 -2.03
CA ALA A 23 8.46 22.92 -2.02
C ALA A 23 9.41 24.12 -1.97
N HIS A 24 9.17 25.13 -2.81
CA HIS A 24 9.91 26.37 -2.80
C HIS A 24 9.77 27.12 -1.47
N PHE A 25 8.56 27.19 -0.90
CA PHE A 25 8.34 27.79 0.44
C PHE A 25 9.15 27.08 1.53
N LEU A 26 9.20 25.74 1.51
CA LEU A 26 10.02 24.96 2.43
C LEU A 26 11.50 25.32 2.35
N VAL A 27 12.04 25.48 1.13
CA VAL A 27 13.44 25.87 0.90
C VAL A 27 13.72 27.28 1.39
N VAL A 28 12.89 28.26 1.00
CA VAL A 28 13.10 29.66 1.37
C VAL A 28 12.98 29.89 2.89
N GLN A 29 12.12 29.13 3.56
CA GLN A 29 11.85 29.29 5.01
C GLN A 29 12.61 28.30 5.89
N GLU A 30 13.60 27.57 5.37
CA GLU A 30 14.31 26.49 6.06
C GLU A 30 14.71 26.81 7.52
N GLY A 31 15.24 28.00 7.76
CA GLY A 31 15.73 28.43 9.08
C GLY A 31 14.64 28.71 10.11
N GLN A 32 13.40 28.95 9.68
CA GLN A 32 12.27 29.35 10.55
C GLN A 32 11.31 28.19 10.85
N LEU A 33 11.46 27.06 10.16
CA LEU A 33 10.54 25.94 10.25
C LEU A 33 10.98 24.91 11.29
N ASN A 34 10.01 24.48 12.10
CA ASN A 34 10.15 23.35 13.03
C ASN A 34 9.54 22.06 12.46
N SER A 35 9.93 20.91 13.01
CA SER A 35 9.47 19.59 12.55
C SER A 35 7.94 19.43 12.49
N LYS A 36 7.17 20.06 13.39
CA LYS A 36 5.69 19.95 13.43
C LYS A 36 5.02 20.68 12.25
N VAL A 37 5.61 21.76 11.76
CA VAL A 37 5.15 22.47 10.56
C VAL A 37 5.61 21.72 9.32
N VAL A 38 6.88 21.29 9.30
CA VAL A 38 7.49 20.59 8.17
C VAL A 38 6.75 19.29 7.86
N GLN A 39 6.37 18.48 8.86
CA GLN A 39 5.57 17.27 8.60
C GLN A 39 4.27 17.57 7.84
N LYS A 40 3.61 18.72 8.09
CA LYS A 40 2.35 19.09 7.44
C LYS A 40 2.58 19.56 6.02
N LEU A 41 3.71 20.23 5.78
CA LEU A 41 4.12 20.70 4.45
C LEU A 41 4.65 19.55 3.58
N VAL A 42 5.29 18.55 4.18
CA VAL A 42 5.85 17.38 3.47
C VAL A 42 4.78 16.32 3.17
N LEU A 43 3.77 16.18 4.04
CA LEU A 43 2.66 15.23 3.90
C LEU A 43 2.05 15.13 2.49
N PRO A 44 1.69 16.23 1.79
CA PRO A 44 1.10 16.13 0.46
C PRO A 44 2.02 15.45 -0.56
N PHE A 45 3.34 15.64 -0.50
CA PHE A 45 4.27 15.02 -1.46
C PHE A 45 4.24 13.50 -1.35
N GLY A 46 4.40 12.98 -0.12
CA GLY A 46 4.26 11.56 0.15
C GLY A 46 2.88 11.04 -0.24
N ARG A 47 1.82 11.66 0.29
CA ARG A 47 0.44 11.20 0.07
C ARG A 47 0.01 11.20 -1.40
N LEU A 48 0.40 12.22 -2.16
CA LEU A 48 0.02 12.40 -3.56
C LEU A 48 1.02 11.79 -4.54
N ASN A 49 2.05 11.11 -4.01
CA ASN A 49 3.10 10.47 -4.79
C ASN A 49 3.69 11.46 -5.83
N TYR A 50 4.10 12.62 -5.34
CA TYR A 50 4.66 13.70 -6.13
C TYR A 50 6.03 14.08 -5.59
N PHE A 51 7.07 13.87 -6.40
CA PHE A 51 8.41 14.29 -6.09
C PHE A 51 8.64 15.71 -6.64
N PRO A 52 9.02 16.69 -5.80
CA PRO A 52 9.26 18.07 -6.24
C PRO A 52 10.38 18.20 -7.28
N LEU A 53 10.24 19.17 -8.19
CA LEU A 53 11.29 19.56 -9.14
C LEU A 53 12.35 20.47 -8.48
N GLU A 54 11.97 21.16 -7.40
CA GLU A 54 12.87 21.96 -6.56
C GLU A 54 14.05 21.13 -6.04
N GLN A 55 15.24 21.34 -6.61
CA GLN A 55 16.45 20.55 -6.33
C GLN A 55 16.92 20.71 -4.88
N GLN A 56 16.65 21.87 -4.27
CA GLN A 56 17.02 22.14 -2.88
C GLN A 56 16.06 21.51 -1.87
N PHE A 57 14.94 20.92 -2.32
CA PHE A 57 13.95 20.33 -1.44
C PHE A 57 14.53 19.26 -0.52
N MET A 58 15.25 18.27 -1.08
CA MET A 58 15.81 17.18 -0.28
C MET A 58 16.96 17.65 0.64
N PRO A 59 17.97 18.41 0.15
CA PRO A 59 19.00 18.97 1.02
C PRO A 59 18.45 19.84 2.15
N CYS A 60 17.40 20.64 1.89
CA CYS A 60 16.69 21.42 2.91
C CYS A 60 16.09 20.52 3.99
N LEU A 61 15.36 19.47 3.60
CA LEU A 61 14.78 18.52 4.56
C LEU A 61 15.83 17.79 5.38
N GLU A 62 16.97 17.42 4.81
CA GLU A 62 18.06 16.78 5.57
C GLU A 62 18.64 17.70 6.63
N ARG A 63 18.85 18.99 6.31
CA ARG A 63 19.32 20.00 7.28
C ARG A 63 18.32 20.25 8.39
N ILE A 64 17.02 20.35 8.06
CA ILE A 64 15.95 20.46 9.05
C ILE A 64 15.92 19.22 9.95
N LEU A 65 15.96 18.01 9.38
CA LEU A 65 15.95 16.77 10.16
C LEU A 65 17.19 16.66 11.05
N ALA A 66 18.37 17.06 10.57
CA ALA A 66 19.58 17.07 11.39
C ALA A 66 19.46 17.99 12.62
N ARG A 67 18.73 19.10 12.49
CA ARG A 67 18.47 20.05 13.59
C ARG A 67 17.34 19.61 14.52
N GLU A 68 16.24 19.10 13.96
CA GLU A 68 14.96 19.00 14.66
C GLU A 68 14.52 17.55 14.97
N ALA A 69 15.24 16.52 14.50
CA ALA A 69 14.77 15.15 14.57
C ALA A 69 14.49 14.65 15.99
N GLY A 70 15.31 15.07 16.96
CA GLY A 70 15.15 14.71 18.38
C GLY A 70 14.10 15.54 19.13
N VAL A 71 13.74 16.72 18.62
CA VAL A 71 12.82 17.65 19.30
C VAL A 71 11.36 17.21 19.17
N ALA A 72 10.99 16.62 18.03
CA ALA A 72 9.63 16.16 17.77
C ALA A 72 9.62 14.77 17.09
N PRO A 73 9.87 13.68 17.83
CA PRO A 73 10.05 12.32 17.29
C PRO A 73 8.92 11.83 16.37
N LEU A 74 7.66 12.06 16.75
CA LEU A 74 6.51 11.68 15.92
C LEU A 74 6.48 12.43 14.58
N ALA A 75 6.81 13.73 14.59
CA ALA A 75 6.84 14.53 13.38
C ALA A 75 7.99 14.09 12.45
N THR A 76 9.15 13.76 13.02
CA THR A 76 10.30 13.16 12.33
C THR A 76 9.90 11.87 11.62
N VAL A 77 9.23 10.94 12.32
CA VAL A 77 8.75 9.68 11.74
C VAL A 77 7.74 9.94 10.62
N ASN A 78 6.81 10.90 10.78
CA ASN A 78 5.84 11.25 9.74
C ASN A 78 6.50 11.84 8.48
N ILE A 79 7.54 12.66 8.64
CA ILE A 79 8.35 13.19 7.52
C ILE A 79 9.02 12.02 6.80
N LEU A 80 9.73 11.15 7.54
CA LEU A 80 10.40 9.98 6.97
C LEU A 80 9.42 9.01 6.29
N MET A 81 8.22 8.83 6.83
CA MET A 81 7.18 8.03 6.19
C MET A 81 6.73 8.63 4.86
N SER A 82 6.60 9.95 4.77
CA SER A 82 6.27 10.65 3.53
C SER A 82 7.41 10.53 2.50
N LEU A 83 8.67 10.60 2.94
CA LEU A 83 9.84 10.41 2.08
C LEU A 83 9.98 8.94 1.62
N CYS A 84 9.69 7.97 2.49
CA CYS A 84 9.66 6.55 2.16
C CYS A 84 8.63 6.25 1.06
N GLN A 85 7.45 6.88 1.12
CA GLN A 85 6.44 6.80 0.05
C GLN A 85 7.02 7.26 -1.30
N LEU A 86 7.83 8.33 -1.28
CA LEU A 86 8.53 8.89 -2.44
C LEU A 86 9.79 8.11 -2.88
N GLN A 87 10.18 7.05 -2.18
CA GLN A 87 11.43 6.31 -2.44
C GLN A 87 12.69 7.11 -2.13
N CYS A 88 12.60 8.07 -1.20
CA CYS A 88 13.72 8.87 -0.76
C CYS A 88 13.97 8.61 0.72
N LEU A 89 15.17 8.17 1.06
CA LEU A 89 15.49 7.69 2.40
C LEU A 89 16.80 8.34 2.88
N PRO A 90 16.73 9.46 3.62
CA PRO A 90 17.92 10.17 4.09
C PRO A 90 18.68 9.35 5.14
N PHE A 91 19.87 8.86 4.79
CA PHE A 91 20.64 7.89 5.59
C PHE A 91 20.88 8.35 7.04
N ARG A 92 21.29 9.61 7.23
CA ARG A 92 21.58 10.15 8.57
C ARG A 92 20.34 10.18 9.46
N ALA A 93 19.20 10.61 8.92
CA ALA A 93 17.95 10.66 9.67
C ALA A 93 17.44 9.25 9.98
N LEU A 94 17.63 8.29 9.07
CA LEU A 94 17.34 6.87 9.33
C LEU A 94 18.19 6.32 10.48
N HIS A 95 19.51 6.55 10.44
CA HIS A 95 20.42 6.11 11.51
C HIS A 95 20.00 6.67 12.88
N PHE A 96 19.54 7.93 12.92
CA PHE A 96 19.04 8.54 14.15
C PHE A 96 17.75 7.87 14.66
N VAL A 97 16.73 7.71 13.80
CA VAL A 97 15.43 7.15 14.25
C VAL A 97 15.49 5.65 14.56
N PHE A 98 16.46 4.92 14.02
CA PHE A 98 16.70 3.52 14.38
C PHE A 98 17.66 3.34 15.56
N SER A 99 18.12 4.43 16.19
CA SER A 99 18.94 4.33 17.39
C SER A 99 18.15 3.77 18.58
N PRO A 100 18.77 2.98 19.48
CA PRO A 100 18.07 2.42 20.65
C PRO A 100 17.39 3.47 21.52
N GLY A 101 18.02 4.65 21.67
CA GLY A 101 17.49 5.76 22.47
C GLY A 101 16.24 6.41 21.86
N PHE A 102 16.12 6.43 20.52
CA PHE A 102 14.92 6.94 19.85
C PHE A 102 13.76 5.93 19.92
N ILE A 103 14.04 4.63 19.78
CA ILE A 103 13.03 3.56 19.80
C ILE A 103 12.37 3.43 21.18
N SER A 104 13.15 3.49 22.26
CA SER A 104 12.60 3.43 23.63
C SER A 104 11.65 4.59 23.93
N HIS A 105 11.86 5.75 23.30
CA HIS A 105 11.04 6.95 23.48
C HIS A 105 9.64 6.89 22.85
N ILE A 106 9.43 6.05 21.82
CA ILE A 106 8.19 6.07 20.99
C ILE A 106 7.20 4.95 21.35
N SER A 107 7.63 3.93 22.11
CA SER A 107 6.91 2.67 22.32
C SER A 107 5.65 2.73 23.21
N GLY A 108 4.99 3.90 23.34
CA GLY A 108 3.94 4.15 24.33
C GLY A 108 2.63 4.78 23.85
N THR A 109 2.25 4.74 22.57
CA THR A 109 0.98 5.37 22.11
C THR A 109 0.00 4.42 21.41
N PRO A 110 -1.21 4.20 21.96
CA PRO A 110 -2.25 3.39 21.35
C PRO A 110 -3.27 4.26 20.58
N HIS A 111 -3.98 3.63 19.63
CA HIS A 111 -5.37 3.91 19.20
C HIS A 111 -5.67 3.93 17.68
N ALA A 112 -4.73 3.64 16.78
CA ALA A 112 -5.06 3.63 15.34
C ALA A 112 -5.93 2.43 14.88
N LEU A 113 -5.76 1.26 15.48
CA LEU A 113 -6.41 0.01 15.04
C LEU A 113 -7.87 -0.13 15.49
N ILE A 114 -8.22 0.52 16.61
CA ILE A 114 -9.53 0.37 17.26
C ILE A 114 -10.61 1.19 16.55
N VAL A 115 -10.28 2.43 16.15
CA VAL A 115 -11.21 3.37 15.48
C VAL A 115 -11.71 2.81 14.15
N ARG A 116 -10.86 2.10 13.40
CA ARG A 116 -11.24 1.53 12.10
C ARG A 116 -12.17 0.32 12.21
N ARG A 117 -12.08 -0.45 13.30
CA ARG A 117 -12.99 -1.57 13.58
C ARG A 117 -14.35 -1.09 14.07
N TYR A 118 -14.40 -0.06 14.91
CA TYR A 118 -15.67 0.54 15.36
C TYR A 118 -16.45 1.19 14.23
N LEU A 119 -15.80 1.90 13.31
CA LEU A 119 -16.48 2.50 12.16
C LEU A 119 -17.12 1.45 11.24
N SER A 120 -16.51 0.28 11.09
CA SER A 120 -17.09 -0.81 10.29
C SER A 120 -18.31 -1.44 10.95
N LEU A 121 -18.33 -1.57 12.28
CA LEU A 121 -19.48 -2.11 13.01
C LEU A 121 -20.66 -1.13 13.03
N LEU A 122 -20.37 0.18 13.13
CA LEU A 122 -21.39 1.23 13.09
C LEU A 122 -22.12 1.29 11.75
N ASP A 123 -21.40 1.15 10.62
CA ASP A 123 -22.03 1.17 9.29
C ASP A 123 -22.95 -0.05 9.06
N THR A 124 -22.59 -1.22 9.60
CA THR A 124 -23.45 -2.42 9.60
C THR A 124 -24.69 -2.24 10.48
N ALA A 125 -24.56 -1.63 11.67
CA ALA A 125 -25.70 -1.35 12.54
C ALA A 125 -26.70 -0.37 11.89
N VAL A 126 -26.19 0.68 11.24
CA VAL A 126 -27.03 1.65 10.50
C VAL A 126 -27.80 0.97 9.35
N GLU A 127 -27.21 -0.04 8.70
CA GLU A 127 -27.88 -0.80 7.64
C GLU A 127 -29.06 -1.62 8.16
N LEU A 128 -28.86 -2.31 9.28
CA LEU A 128 -29.84 -3.25 9.82
C LEU A 128 -30.94 -2.57 10.64
N GLU A 129 -30.62 -1.48 11.32
CA GLU A 129 -31.50 -0.88 12.33
C GLU A 129 -32.15 0.44 11.87
N LEU A 130 -31.66 1.05 10.78
CA LEU A 130 -32.16 2.34 10.27
C LEU A 130 -32.57 2.26 8.78
N PRO A 131 -33.63 1.51 8.44
CA PRO A 131 -34.15 1.39 7.08
C PRO A 131 -34.76 2.72 6.61
N GLY A 132 -33.90 3.62 6.11
CA GLY A 132 -34.28 4.98 5.73
C GLY A 132 -33.15 6.01 5.78
N TYR A 133 -31.98 5.65 6.32
CA TYR A 133 -30.82 6.52 6.36
C TYR A 133 -30.32 6.89 4.94
N ARG A 134 -30.30 8.19 4.62
CA ARG A 134 -29.83 8.74 3.33
C ARG A 134 -28.50 9.51 3.41
N GLY A 135 -27.80 9.44 4.54
CA GLY A 135 -26.50 10.08 4.71
C GLY A 135 -25.35 9.29 4.06
N PRO A 136 -24.12 9.83 4.08
CA PRO A 136 -22.95 9.15 3.52
C PRO A 136 -22.65 7.85 4.30
N ARG A 137 -22.72 6.72 3.60
CA ARG A 137 -22.35 5.39 4.10
C ARG A 137 -20.86 5.14 3.88
N LEU A 138 -20.26 4.21 4.61
CA LEU A 138 -18.97 3.69 4.17
C LEU A 138 -19.17 3.06 2.77
N PRO A 139 -18.22 3.20 1.84
CA PRO A 139 -18.31 2.47 0.58
C PRO A 139 -18.42 0.99 0.92
N GLN A 140 -19.57 0.36 0.62
CA GLN A 140 -19.67 -1.09 0.57
C GLN A 140 -18.51 -1.55 -0.29
N ARG A 141 -17.77 -2.56 0.16
CA ARG A 141 -16.65 -3.13 -0.60
C ARG A 141 -17.20 -3.97 -1.76
N LEU A 142 -18.14 -3.42 -2.52
CA LEU A 142 -18.93 -4.09 -3.54
C LEU A 142 -18.02 -4.82 -4.53
N HIS A 143 -16.94 -4.18 -4.99
CA HIS A 143 -15.97 -4.84 -5.86
C HIS A 143 -15.21 -5.96 -5.16
N LYS A 144 -14.89 -5.83 -3.87
CA LYS A 144 -14.19 -6.88 -3.15
C LYS A 144 -15.06 -8.12 -2.94
N ASP A 145 -16.32 -7.93 -2.55
CA ASP A 145 -17.21 -9.06 -2.29
C ASP A 145 -17.58 -9.78 -3.60
N ILE A 146 -17.82 -9.03 -4.67
CA ILE A 146 -18.10 -9.62 -5.99
C ILE A 146 -16.83 -10.25 -6.60
N VAL A 147 -15.62 -9.69 -6.37
CA VAL A 147 -14.37 -10.35 -6.78
C VAL A 147 -14.10 -11.61 -5.95
N ALA A 148 -14.37 -11.59 -4.65
CA ALA A 148 -14.28 -12.78 -3.80
C ALA A 148 -15.22 -13.88 -4.33
N GLU A 149 -16.47 -13.55 -4.62
CA GLU A 149 -17.45 -14.48 -5.19
C GLU A 149 -17.02 -14.97 -6.59
N GLY A 150 -16.49 -14.08 -7.42
CA GLY A 150 -15.96 -14.42 -8.74
C GLY A 150 -14.79 -15.41 -8.66
N LEU A 151 -13.83 -15.16 -7.77
CA LEU A 151 -12.70 -16.05 -7.51
C LEU A 151 -13.17 -17.38 -6.92
N ARG A 152 -14.11 -17.35 -5.98
CA ARG A 152 -14.71 -18.54 -5.37
C ARG A 152 -15.32 -19.48 -6.41
N GLN A 153 -16.11 -18.93 -7.34
CA GLN A 153 -16.71 -19.73 -8.41
C GLN A 153 -15.73 -20.11 -9.53
N LEU A 154 -14.57 -19.48 -9.65
CA LEU A 154 -13.57 -19.79 -10.65
C LEU A 154 -12.53 -20.80 -10.18
N LEU A 155 -12.06 -20.65 -8.93
CA LEU A 155 -10.91 -21.36 -8.38
C LEU A 155 -11.32 -22.31 -7.25
N GLY A 156 -12.44 -22.07 -6.59
CA GLY A 156 -12.82 -22.71 -5.33
C GLY A 156 -12.30 -21.96 -4.09
N GLU A 157 -12.94 -22.16 -2.95
CA GLU A 157 -12.66 -21.44 -1.68
C GLU A 157 -11.25 -21.68 -1.14
N GLU A 158 -10.67 -22.85 -1.40
CA GLU A 158 -9.36 -23.22 -0.84
C GLU A 158 -8.17 -22.63 -1.60
N ARG A 159 -8.38 -22.08 -2.81
CA ARG A 159 -7.29 -21.68 -3.73
C ARG A 159 -6.87 -20.22 -3.59
N TYR A 160 -7.49 -19.46 -2.69
CA TYR A 160 -7.10 -18.09 -2.42
C TYR A 160 -7.22 -17.74 -0.94
N ARG A 161 -6.49 -16.72 -0.50
CA ARG A 161 -6.66 -16.09 0.83
C ARG A 161 -6.99 -14.62 0.66
N GLN A 162 -8.06 -14.19 1.30
CA GLN A 162 -8.48 -12.79 1.33
C GLN A 162 -7.96 -12.09 2.59
N ASP A 163 -7.58 -10.81 2.47
CA ASP A 163 -7.23 -9.94 3.61
C ASP A 163 -6.05 -10.45 4.48
N LEU A 164 -5.16 -11.28 3.92
CA LEU A 164 -4.04 -11.84 4.67
C LEU A 164 -2.97 -10.77 4.95
N THR A 165 -2.58 -10.63 6.22
CA THR A 165 -1.42 -9.81 6.61
C THR A 165 -0.14 -10.63 6.49
N VAL A 166 0.74 -10.23 5.58
CA VAL A 166 2.06 -10.85 5.37
C VAL A 166 3.15 -10.03 6.06
N PRO A 167 4.23 -10.67 6.54
CA PRO A 167 5.38 -9.95 7.09
C PRO A 167 5.92 -8.88 6.13
N PRO A 168 6.37 -7.71 6.62
CA PRO A 168 6.40 -7.26 8.02
C PRO A 168 5.09 -6.64 8.53
N GLY A 169 3.98 -6.71 7.79
CA GLY A 169 2.70 -6.11 8.19
C GLY A 169 1.83 -5.61 7.02
N TYR A 170 2.12 -6.00 5.78
CA TYR A 170 1.31 -5.61 4.63
C TYR A 170 0.09 -6.52 4.51
N CYS A 171 -1.10 -5.94 4.43
CA CYS A 171 -2.29 -6.69 4.05
C CYS A 171 -2.26 -6.99 2.53
N THR A 172 -2.77 -8.13 2.10
CA THR A 172 -3.00 -8.51 0.70
C THR A 172 -4.50 -8.52 0.43
N ASP A 173 -4.96 -8.19 -0.78
CA ASP A 173 -6.41 -8.18 -1.04
C ASP A 173 -6.89 -9.60 -1.33
N PHE A 174 -6.30 -10.26 -2.33
CA PHE A 174 -6.39 -11.71 -2.54
C PHE A 174 -5.01 -12.27 -2.89
N LEU A 175 -4.65 -13.41 -2.30
CA LEU A 175 -3.39 -14.09 -2.54
C LEU A 175 -3.65 -15.50 -3.08
N LEU A 176 -2.92 -15.87 -4.13
CA LEU A 176 -2.87 -17.19 -4.75
C LEU A 176 -1.48 -17.80 -4.58
N CYS A 177 -1.43 -19.11 -4.40
CA CYS A 177 -0.21 -19.91 -4.54
C CYS A 177 -0.24 -20.64 -5.89
N VAL A 178 0.88 -20.62 -6.62
CA VAL A 178 0.95 -21.11 -7.99
C VAL A 178 2.19 -21.99 -8.15
N SER A 179 2.08 -23.18 -8.74
CA SER A 179 3.24 -24.02 -9.07
C SER A 179 4.14 -23.39 -10.14
N SER A 180 5.33 -23.95 -10.39
CA SER A 180 6.17 -23.47 -11.52
C SER A 180 5.51 -23.69 -12.89
N SER A 181 4.62 -24.68 -13.00
CA SER A 181 3.82 -24.97 -14.20
C SER A 181 2.64 -24.01 -14.42
N GLY A 182 2.44 -23.06 -13.50
CA GLY A 182 1.34 -22.10 -13.53
C GLY A 182 0.03 -22.61 -12.90
N ALA A 183 0.02 -23.79 -12.28
CA ALA A 183 -1.19 -24.35 -11.68
C ALA A 183 -1.53 -23.65 -10.36
N VAL A 184 -2.78 -23.19 -10.19
CA VAL A 184 -3.24 -22.58 -8.94
C VAL A 184 -3.47 -23.67 -7.88
N LEU A 185 -2.71 -23.58 -6.79
CA LEU A 185 -2.67 -24.54 -5.70
C LEU A 185 -3.63 -24.16 -4.56
N PRO A 186 -4.19 -25.13 -3.82
CA PRO A 186 -4.84 -24.87 -2.53
C PRO A 186 -3.86 -24.18 -1.57
N VAL A 187 -4.30 -23.11 -0.90
CA VAL A 187 -3.45 -22.30 -0.02
C VAL A 187 -3.48 -22.86 1.40
N ARG A 188 -2.45 -23.61 1.78
CA ARG A 188 -2.27 -24.11 3.15
C ARG A 188 -1.71 -23.01 4.06
N THR A 189 -1.73 -23.24 5.36
CA THR A 189 -1.48 -22.21 6.38
C THR A 189 -0.11 -21.54 6.28
N GLN A 190 0.93 -22.21 5.78
CA GLN A 190 2.30 -21.66 5.66
C GLN A 190 2.68 -21.20 4.25
N ASP A 191 2.03 -21.73 3.21
CA ASP A 191 2.32 -21.46 1.80
C ASP A 191 2.36 -19.97 1.38
N PRO A 192 1.47 -19.08 1.89
CA PRO A 192 1.38 -17.72 1.39
C PRO A 192 2.50 -16.80 1.90
N PHE A 193 3.26 -17.24 2.91
CA PHE A 193 4.30 -16.43 3.54
C PHE A 193 5.65 -16.67 2.84
N LEU A 194 6.24 -15.57 2.37
CA LEU A 194 7.62 -15.58 1.89
C LEU A 194 8.59 -15.39 3.06
N PRO A 195 9.80 -15.97 2.99
CA PRO A 195 10.83 -15.74 3.99
C PRO A 195 11.07 -14.24 4.19
N TYR A 196 11.06 -13.80 5.45
CA TYR A 196 11.33 -12.42 5.83
C TYR A 196 12.42 -12.37 6.91
N PRO A 197 13.45 -11.52 6.76
CA PRO A 197 13.74 -10.67 5.59
C PRO A 197 14.03 -11.51 4.33
N PRO A 198 13.74 -10.99 3.12
CA PRO A 198 14.07 -11.69 1.89
C PRO A 198 15.58 -11.93 1.85
N ARG A 199 16.01 -13.16 1.58
CA ARG A 199 17.44 -13.48 1.46
C ARG A 199 18.01 -12.65 0.31
N SER A 200 18.95 -11.77 0.59
CA SER A 200 19.77 -11.14 -0.44
C SER A 200 20.53 -12.26 -1.15
N CYS A 201 20.24 -12.53 -2.42
CA CYS A 201 21.15 -13.30 -3.24
C CYS A 201 22.45 -12.50 -3.35
N PRO A 202 23.59 -12.96 -2.81
CA PRO A 202 24.86 -12.35 -3.17
C PRO A 202 25.07 -12.67 -4.65
N GLN A 203 25.26 -11.63 -5.48
CA GLN A 203 25.83 -11.81 -6.82
C GLN A 203 27.13 -12.61 -6.68
N GLY A 204 27.16 -13.85 -7.15
CA GLY A 204 28.41 -14.57 -7.41
C GLY A 204 28.79 -15.76 -6.52
N GLN A 205 27.85 -16.42 -5.81
CA GLN A 205 28.13 -17.77 -5.28
C GLN A 205 27.03 -18.74 -5.66
N ALA A 206 27.42 -19.75 -6.46
CA ALA A 206 26.56 -20.84 -6.89
C ALA A 206 25.94 -21.52 -5.67
N ALA A 207 24.63 -21.38 -5.52
CA ALA A 207 23.88 -22.04 -4.48
C ALA A 207 23.94 -23.56 -4.71
N SER A 208 24.66 -24.25 -3.85
CA SER A 208 24.61 -25.70 -3.74
C SER A 208 23.20 -26.11 -3.30
N GLN A 209 22.56 -26.85 -4.20
CA GLN A 209 21.36 -27.68 -4.07
C GLN A 209 20.03 -26.98 -3.75
N PRO A 210 19.13 -26.83 -4.75
CA PRO A 210 17.71 -26.69 -4.47
C PRO A 210 17.20 -28.05 -3.99
N THR A 211 16.74 -28.13 -2.75
CA THR A 211 15.76 -29.15 -2.41
C THR A 211 14.60 -28.97 -3.39
N THR A 212 14.26 -30.06 -4.07
CA THR A 212 13.18 -30.23 -5.06
C THR A 212 11.80 -29.98 -4.44
N GLN A 213 11.56 -28.78 -3.95
CA GLN A 213 10.23 -28.22 -3.80
C GLN A 213 10.07 -27.17 -4.89
N ASP A 214 9.25 -27.53 -5.87
CA ASP A 214 8.79 -26.64 -6.92
C ASP A 214 8.39 -25.30 -6.30
N ALA A 215 9.19 -24.25 -6.52
CA ALA A 215 9.10 -23.03 -5.73
C ALA A 215 7.81 -22.30 -6.11
N ALA A 216 6.74 -22.54 -5.35
CA ALA A 216 5.44 -21.96 -5.64
C ALA A 216 5.53 -20.43 -5.67
N GLN A 217 5.06 -19.82 -6.76
CA GLN A 217 4.91 -18.38 -6.89
C GLN A 217 3.72 -17.89 -6.07
N ARG A 218 3.81 -16.68 -5.53
CA ARG A 218 2.75 -16.05 -4.74
C ARG A 218 2.21 -14.87 -5.52
N VAL A 219 0.99 -14.98 -6.03
CA VAL A 219 0.35 -13.92 -6.82
C VAL A 219 -0.64 -13.16 -5.93
N VAL A 220 -0.47 -11.84 -5.82
CA VAL A 220 -1.39 -10.96 -5.09
C VAL A 220 -2.23 -10.19 -6.09
N LEU A 221 -3.53 -10.44 -6.09
CA LEU A 221 -4.49 -9.62 -6.83
C LEU A 221 -4.76 -8.37 -5.99
N MET A 222 -4.53 -7.20 -6.58
CA MET A 222 -4.60 -5.91 -5.90
C MET A 222 -5.82 -5.14 -6.39
N LEU A 223 -6.79 -4.92 -5.50
CA LEU A 223 -7.96 -4.11 -5.83
C LEU A 223 -7.60 -2.63 -5.81
N ARG A 224 -7.63 -2.01 -6.99
CA ARG A 224 -7.31 -0.59 -7.17
C ARG A 224 -8.60 0.22 -7.33
N GLU A 225 -9.23 0.50 -6.20
CA GLU A 225 -10.44 1.32 -6.08
C GLU A 225 -10.20 2.81 -6.39
N ARG A 226 -11.25 3.54 -6.81
CA ARG A 226 -11.14 4.97 -7.18
C ARG A 226 -10.50 5.84 -6.09
N TRP A 227 -10.75 5.57 -4.82
CA TRP A 227 -10.18 6.33 -3.70
C TRP A 227 -8.70 5.99 -3.42
N HIS A 228 -8.11 4.99 -4.10
CA HIS A 228 -6.67 4.69 -4.04
C HIS A 228 -5.83 5.62 -4.91
N PHE A 229 -6.46 6.43 -5.75
CA PHE A 229 -5.80 7.34 -6.67
C PHE A 229 -5.93 8.80 -6.23
N CYS A 230 -5.03 9.63 -6.75
CA CYS A 230 -5.20 11.07 -6.76
C CYS A 230 -6.51 11.41 -7.50
N ARG A 231 -7.18 12.47 -7.05
CA ARG A 231 -8.43 12.91 -7.66
C ARG A 231 -8.19 13.17 -9.14
N ASP A 232 -9.09 12.64 -9.97
CA ASP A 232 -9.11 12.85 -11.42
C ASP A 232 -7.80 12.44 -12.13
N SER A 233 -7.07 11.46 -11.58
CA SER A 233 -5.82 10.97 -12.14
C SER A 233 -5.63 9.47 -11.92
N ARG A 234 -4.71 8.86 -12.66
CA ARG A 234 -4.31 7.43 -12.52
C ARG A 234 -3.12 7.24 -11.57
N VAL A 235 -2.70 8.28 -10.86
CA VAL A 235 -1.57 8.22 -9.93
C VAL A 235 -2.05 7.66 -8.59
N LEU A 236 -1.54 6.49 -8.20
CA LEU A 236 -1.79 5.92 -6.88
C LEU A 236 -1.29 6.86 -5.78
N LEU A 237 -2.05 6.95 -4.70
CA LEU A 237 -1.61 7.61 -3.47
C LEU A 237 -0.36 6.92 -2.92
N GLY A 238 0.53 7.67 -2.28
CA GLY A 238 1.86 7.18 -1.88
C GLY A 238 1.83 5.96 -0.98
N SER A 239 0.86 5.85 -0.06
CA SER A 239 0.72 4.66 0.79
C SER A 239 0.33 3.40 0.00
N ARG A 240 -0.41 3.55 -1.10
CA ARG A 240 -0.76 2.45 -2.02
C ARG A 240 0.42 2.09 -2.88
N ALA A 241 1.06 3.08 -3.50
CA ALA A 241 2.28 2.87 -4.30
C ALA A 241 3.41 2.21 -3.48
N LEU A 242 3.60 2.64 -2.22
CA LEU A 242 4.55 2.04 -1.28
C LEU A 242 4.24 0.56 -1.01
N ARG A 243 2.99 0.24 -0.67
CA ARG A 243 2.55 -1.14 -0.40
C ARG A 243 2.79 -2.04 -1.61
N GLU A 244 2.36 -1.62 -2.80
CA GLU A 244 2.53 -2.42 -4.01
C GLU A 244 4.02 -2.65 -4.29
N ARG A 245 4.84 -1.59 -4.28
CA ARG A 245 6.29 -1.71 -4.46
C ARG A 245 6.93 -2.68 -3.47
N HIS A 246 6.60 -2.58 -2.19
CA HIS A 246 7.21 -3.41 -1.16
C HIS A 246 6.77 -4.88 -1.24
N LEU A 247 5.51 -5.17 -1.59
CA LEU A 247 5.09 -6.54 -1.88
C LEU A 247 5.88 -7.12 -3.06
N GLY A 248 6.12 -6.33 -4.10
CA GLY A 248 6.99 -6.73 -5.22
C GLY A 248 8.42 -7.05 -4.78
N LEU A 249 9.04 -6.19 -3.97
CA LEU A 249 10.40 -6.41 -3.42
C LEU A 249 10.49 -7.63 -2.50
N LEU A 250 9.39 -8.00 -1.83
CA LEU A 250 9.31 -9.21 -1.02
C LEU A 250 9.21 -10.49 -1.87
N GLY A 251 9.02 -10.38 -3.18
CA GLY A 251 8.91 -11.52 -4.11
C GLY A 251 7.48 -11.90 -4.46
N TYR A 252 6.48 -11.11 -4.06
CA TYR A 252 5.09 -11.32 -4.51
C TYR A 252 4.91 -10.81 -5.94
N GLN A 253 4.31 -11.63 -6.80
CA GLN A 253 3.89 -11.20 -8.13
C GLN A 253 2.56 -10.46 -8.01
N LEU A 254 2.44 -9.28 -8.60
CA LEU A 254 1.30 -8.40 -8.39
C LEU A 254 0.39 -8.38 -9.62
N LEU A 255 -0.90 -8.64 -9.43
CA LEU A 255 -1.94 -8.54 -10.46
C LEU A 255 -2.90 -7.39 -10.13
N PRO A 256 -2.73 -6.20 -10.70
CA PRO A 256 -3.64 -5.10 -10.44
C PRO A 256 -5.02 -5.35 -11.08
N LEU A 257 -6.07 -5.06 -10.33
CA LEU A 257 -7.46 -5.02 -10.77
C LEU A 257 -7.98 -3.57 -10.63
N PRO A 258 -7.86 -2.74 -11.69
CA PRO A 258 -8.31 -1.35 -11.68
C PRO A 258 -9.83 -1.23 -11.55
N PHE A 259 -10.30 -0.21 -10.82
CA PHE A 259 -11.74 0.01 -10.63
C PHE A 259 -12.45 0.27 -11.95
N GLU A 260 -11.83 0.95 -12.92
CA GLU A 260 -12.45 1.23 -14.22
C GLU A 260 -12.77 -0.09 -14.95
N GLU A 261 -11.87 -1.06 -14.84
CA GLU A 261 -12.07 -2.38 -15.44
C GLU A 261 -13.12 -3.17 -14.65
N LEU A 262 -13.13 -3.09 -13.32
CA LEU A 262 -14.12 -3.77 -12.47
C LEU A 262 -15.54 -3.19 -12.63
N GLU A 263 -15.69 -1.87 -12.67
CA GLU A 263 -16.97 -1.16 -12.88
C GLU A 263 -17.55 -1.44 -14.26
N SER A 264 -16.71 -1.71 -15.26
CA SER A 264 -17.18 -2.08 -16.60
C SER A 264 -17.81 -3.48 -16.67
N GLN A 265 -17.62 -4.31 -15.64
CA GLN A 265 -18.16 -5.67 -15.61
C GLN A 265 -19.64 -5.66 -15.25
N ARG A 266 -20.49 -6.10 -16.19
CA ARG A 266 -21.95 -6.12 -16.03
C ARG A 266 -22.43 -7.37 -15.29
N GLY A 267 -22.04 -7.50 -14.04
CA GLY A 267 -22.42 -8.61 -13.16
C GLY A 267 -21.41 -9.75 -13.12
N LEU A 268 -21.76 -10.78 -12.35
CA LEU A 268 -20.83 -11.86 -11.96
C LEU A 268 -20.28 -12.69 -13.14
N PRO A 269 -21.07 -13.07 -14.18
CA PRO A 269 -20.54 -13.85 -15.30
C PRO A 269 -19.44 -13.11 -16.08
N GLN A 270 -19.63 -11.82 -16.34
CA GLN A 270 -18.68 -10.96 -17.03
C GLN A 270 -17.43 -10.75 -16.18
N LEU A 271 -17.61 -10.48 -14.88
CA LEU A 271 -16.48 -10.39 -13.95
C LEU A 271 -15.67 -11.68 -13.92
N LYS A 272 -16.32 -12.85 -13.93
CA LYS A 272 -15.61 -14.14 -14.00
C LYS A 272 -14.82 -14.29 -15.29
N SER A 273 -15.39 -13.88 -16.43
CA SER A 273 -14.67 -13.88 -17.72
C SER A 273 -13.44 -12.96 -17.67
N TYR A 274 -13.59 -11.77 -17.10
CA TYR A 274 -12.52 -10.80 -16.90
C TYR A 274 -11.41 -11.34 -15.98
N LEU A 275 -11.75 -11.89 -14.82
CA LEU A 275 -10.78 -12.49 -13.90
C LEU A 275 -10.05 -13.67 -14.56
N ARG A 276 -10.77 -14.51 -15.31
CA ARG A 276 -10.16 -15.59 -16.09
C ARG A 276 -9.14 -15.05 -17.09
N GLN A 277 -9.49 -14.02 -17.85
CA GLN A 277 -8.56 -13.41 -18.81
C GLN A 277 -7.31 -12.85 -18.11
N LYS A 278 -7.47 -12.16 -16.98
CA LYS A 278 -6.35 -11.61 -16.19
C LYS A 278 -5.42 -12.69 -15.66
N LEU A 279 -5.97 -13.77 -15.12
CA LEU A 279 -5.19 -14.89 -14.59
C LEU A 279 -4.50 -15.68 -15.73
N GLN A 280 -5.18 -15.91 -16.86
CA GLN A 280 -4.59 -16.55 -18.04
C GLN A 280 -3.46 -15.72 -18.67
N ALA A 281 -3.57 -14.38 -18.66
CA ALA A 281 -2.50 -13.51 -19.13
C ALA A 281 -1.22 -13.61 -18.27
N LEU A 282 -1.34 -14.08 -17.02
CA LEU A 282 -0.20 -14.44 -16.16
C LEU A 282 0.28 -15.89 -16.36
N GLY A 283 -0.29 -16.63 -17.32
CA GLY A 283 0.03 -18.04 -17.56
C GLY A 283 -0.60 -19.00 -16.57
N LEU A 284 -1.54 -18.55 -15.73
CA LEU A 284 -2.13 -19.37 -14.69
C LEU A 284 -3.13 -20.38 -15.27
N ARG A 285 -3.16 -21.57 -14.68
CA ARG A 285 -4.04 -22.68 -15.03
C ARG A 285 -4.77 -23.16 -13.79
N TRP A 286 -6.06 -23.45 -13.93
CA TRP A 286 -6.90 -23.93 -12.84
C TRP A 286 -8.06 -24.76 -13.41
N GLY A 287 -8.41 -25.82 -12.69
CA GLY A 287 -9.33 -26.86 -13.17
C GLY A 287 -8.74 -28.26 -12.91
N PRO A 288 -9.51 -29.34 -13.10
CA PRO A 288 -8.97 -30.69 -13.01
C PRO A 288 -7.85 -30.87 -14.04
N GLU A 289 -6.67 -31.30 -13.59
CA GLU A 289 -5.66 -31.83 -14.50
C GLU A 289 -6.19 -33.18 -15.01
N GLY A 290 -6.56 -33.22 -16.29
CA GLY A 290 -6.97 -34.46 -16.97
C GLY A 290 -8.44 -34.84 -16.74
N GLY A 291 -9.16 -35.03 -17.85
CA GLY A 291 -10.21 -36.05 -17.91
C GLY A 291 -9.57 -37.42 -18.09
#